data_AF-A0A5J5JTP3-F1
#
_entry.id   AF-A0A5J5JTP3-F1
#
_cell.length_a   1.000
_cell.length_b   1.000
_cell.length_c   1.000
_cell.angle_alpha   90.00
_cell.angle_beta   90.00
_cell.angle_gamma   90.00
#
_symmetry.space_group_name_H-M   'P 1'
#
loop_
_entity.id
_entity.type
_entity.pdbx_description
1 polymer ?
#
loop_
_entity_poly.entity_id
_entity_poly.type
_entity_poly.pdbx_seq_one_letter_code
_entity_poly.pdbx_strand_id
1 'polypeptide(L)'
;MRLLASTATLGLIATGLTAAPAQASAAKVAYGWAWPDGKGKLRIVPRAAKPVTMHYGIRSFRLKPLAGAKEIRLDYSSASFYRTSVTCDARDNGGKYAVSAKGLGKTACAPGDLAFVLTLGPTLVRIAYSGTKASTIHQFWPGVATERPKIAFGTLRYLGDGTPGPSISGIVSFTPEGGKPMKLGYDWTAGFNRITEACNADWLTRGDPRNADEEGVGSIACDARQMTAVLKRLKRPVLVKVHYSPLAERMNQLWEVSRGA
;
A
#
# COMPACT_ATOMS: atom_id res chain seq x y z
N MET A 1 -54.19 9.68 -71.54
CA MET A 1 -54.53 8.61 -70.58
C MET A 1 -53.36 8.40 -69.64
N ARG A 2 -53.63 8.36 -68.32
CA ARG A 2 -52.77 7.91 -67.19
C ARG A 2 -51.67 8.90 -66.74
N LEU A 3 -51.91 9.64 -65.65
CA LEU A 3 -51.75 9.30 -64.20
C LEU A 3 -50.27 9.38 -63.79
N LEU A 4 -49.83 10.49 -63.18
CA LEU A 4 -49.80 10.78 -61.72
C LEU A 4 -48.74 9.96 -60.96
N ALA A 5 -47.73 10.65 -60.41
CA ALA A 5 -47.34 10.57 -58.99
C ALA A 5 -46.22 11.58 -58.67
N SER A 6 -46.56 12.61 -57.90
CA SER A 6 -45.62 13.47 -57.18
C SER A 6 -45.25 12.82 -55.85
N THR A 7 -43.98 12.88 -55.44
CA THR A 7 -43.59 12.75 -54.02
C THR A 7 -42.38 13.63 -53.72
N ALA A 8 -42.53 14.44 -52.68
CA ALA A 8 -41.59 15.40 -52.15
C ALA A 8 -40.39 14.75 -51.45
N THR A 9 -39.25 15.45 -51.44
CA THR A 9 -38.13 15.14 -50.53
C THR A 9 -37.81 16.38 -49.71
N LEU A 10 -38.13 16.30 -48.42
CA LEU A 10 -37.72 17.21 -47.36
C LEU A 10 -36.20 17.27 -47.22
N GLY A 11 -35.69 18.46 -46.92
CA GLY A 11 -34.26 18.72 -46.74
C GLY A 11 -33.66 18.11 -45.48
N LEU A 12 -32.33 17.99 -45.49
CA LEU A 12 -31.51 17.91 -44.29
C LEU A 12 -30.34 18.88 -44.45
N ILE A 13 -30.37 19.95 -43.66
CA ILE A 13 -29.23 20.83 -43.44
C ILE A 13 -28.26 20.05 -42.55
N ALA A 14 -27.16 19.59 -43.15
CA ALA A 14 -26.09 18.92 -42.43
C ALA A 14 -25.30 19.97 -41.61
N THR A 15 -25.77 20.25 -40.39
CA THR A 15 -24.94 20.93 -39.38
C THR A 15 -23.88 19.94 -38.92
N GLY A 16 -22.71 19.99 -39.57
CA GLY A 16 -21.49 19.33 -39.12
C GLY A 16 -21.06 19.88 -37.77
N LEU A 17 -21.54 19.27 -36.68
CA LEU A 17 -20.92 19.36 -35.37
C LEU A 17 -19.57 18.63 -35.48
N THR A 18 -18.52 19.40 -35.77
CA THR A 18 -17.14 18.95 -35.55
C THR A 18 -16.97 18.74 -34.05
N ALA A 19 -17.21 17.51 -33.60
CA ALA A 19 -16.81 17.09 -32.26
C ALA A 19 -15.29 17.28 -32.17
N ALA A 20 -14.87 18.30 -31.43
CA ALA A 20 -13.46 18.48 -31.11
C ALA A 20 -12.96 17.16 -30.50
N PRO A 21 -11.83 16.60 -30.99
CA PRO A 21 -11.31 15.36 -30.44
C PRO A 21 -11.09 15.57 -28.96
N ALA A 22 -11.77 14.76 -28.13
CA ALA A 22 -11.55 14.75 -26.69
C ALA A 22 -10.05 14.51 -26.47
N GLN A 23 -9.35 15.56 -26.06
CA GLN A 23 -7.91 15.57 -25.89
C GLN A 23 -7.60 14.55 -24.80
N ALA A 24 -7.24 13.33 -25.20
CA ALA A 24 -6.96 12.23 -24.29
C ALA A 24 -5.86 12.70 -23.35
N SER A 25 -6.22 12.94 -22.08
CA SER A 25 -5.26 13.46 -21.11
C SER A 25 -4.06 12.52 -21.07
N ALA A 26 -2.87 13.05 -21.33
CA ALA A 26 -1.65 12.26 -21.39
C ALA A 26 -1.53 11.36 -20.14
N ALA A 27 -1.22 10.09 -20.37
CA ALA A 27 -1.10 9.12 -19.29
C ALA A 27 -0.03 9.59 -18.29
N LYS A 28 -0.44 9.78 -17.04
CA LYS A 28 0.43 10.13 -15.93
C LYS A 28 1.11 8.87 -15.38
N VAL A 29 2.25 9.04 -14.73
CA VAL A 29 2.99 7.94 -14.11
C VAL A 29 3.18 8.22 -12.62
N ALA A 30 2.83 7.26 -11.77
CA ALA A 30 3.13 7.28 -10.35
C ALA A 30 4.07 6.11 -9.99
N TYR A 31 5.06 6.40 -9.15
CA TYR A 31 5.88 5.40 -8.49
C TYR A 31 5.59 5.46 -7.01
N GLY A 32 5.56 4.32 -6.33
CA GLY A 32 5.26 4.30 -4.91
C GLY A 32 4.88 2.92 -4.42
N TRP A 33 4.54 2.87 -3.14
CA TRP A 33 3.86 1.72 -2.55
C TRP A 33 2.36 1.88 -2.80
N ALA A 34 1.71 0.83 -3.29
CA ALA A 34 0.28 0.76 -3.46
C ALA A 34 -0.34 -0.11 -2.36
N TRP A 35 -1.48 0.31 -1.83
CA TRP A 35 -2.29 -0.40 -0.85
C TRP A 35 -3.65 -0.74 -1.46
N PRO A 36 -4.33 -1.81 -0.98
CA PRO A 36 -5.73 -2.02 -1.32
C PRO A 36 -6.59 -0.85 -0.84
N ASP A 37 -7.60 -0.48 -1.64
CA ASP A 37 -8.59 0.57 -1.34
C ASP A 37 -10.02 0.12 -1.71
N GLY A 38 -10.32 -1.15 -1.43
CA GLY A 38 -11.55 -1.83 -1.85
C GLY A 38 -11.41 -2.65 -3.13
N LYS A 39 -12.50 -3.30 -3.55
CA LYS A 39 -12.50 -4.21 -4.70
C LYS A 39 -12.12 -3.45 -5.99
N GLY A 40 -11.10 -3.94 -6.69
CA GLY A 40 -10.61 -3.34 -7.94
C GLY A 40 -9.96 -1.96 -7.77
N LYS A 41 -9.72 -1.53 -6.53
CA LYS A 41 -9.20 -0.21 -6.21
C LYS A 41 -7.94 -0.29 -5.38
N LEU A 42 -7.01 0.60 -5.69
CA LEU A 42 -5.79 0.79 -4.93
C LEU A 42 -5.61 2.26 -4.59
N ARG A 43 -4.82 2.52 -3.56
CA ARG A 43 -4.32 3.85 -3.23
C ARG A 43 -2.81 3.85 -3.25
N ILE A 44 -2.20 4.97 -3.63
CA ILE A 44 -0.74 5.15 -3.72
C ILE A 44 -0.40 6.59 -3.40
N VAL A 45 0.70 6.80 -2.67
CA VAL A 45 1.29 8.12 -2.48
C VAL A 45 2.47 8.26 -3.45
N PRO A 46 2.40 9.15 -4.45
CA PRO A 46 3.48 9.30 -5.43
C PRO A 46 4.82 9.65 -4.78
N ARG A 47 5.88 9.01 -5.25
CA ARG A 47 7.26 9.21 -4.83
C ARG A 47 8.13 9.54 -6.04
N ALA A 48 9.19 10.30 -5.82
CA ALA A 48 10.20 10.52 -6.83
C ALA A 48 11.01 9.23 -7.00
N ALA A 49 11.11 8.74 -8.24
CA ALA A 49 11.83 7.51 -8.56
C ALA A 49 13.15 7.82 -9.26
N LYS A 50 14.28 7.37 -8.69
CA LYS A 50 15.59 7.42 -9.34
C LYS A 50 16.00 6.00 -9.77
N PRO A 51 16.25 5.75 -11.06
CA PRO A 51 16.80 4.47 -11.51
C PRO A 51 18.14 4.19 -10.80
N VAL A 52 18.31 2.96 -10.33
CA VAL A 52 19.53 2.49 -9.66
C VAL A 52 19.78 1.03 -10.01
N THR A 53 21.04 0.63 -9.91
CA THR A 53 21.41 -0.79 -9.91
C THR A 53 21.49 -1.25 -8.46
N MET A 54 20.71 -2.27 -8.11
CA MET A 54 20.64 -2.86 -6.78
C MET A 54 21.60 -4.07 -6.68
N HIS A 55 21.56 -4.75 -5.54
CA HIS A 55 22.34 -5.97 -5.30
C HIS A 55 22.11 -7.01 -6.42
N TYR A 56 23.14 -7.80 -6.75
CA TYR A 56 23.14 -8.74 -7.88
C TYR A 56 22.96 -8.10 -9.28
N GLY A 57 23.24 -6.80 -9.43
CA GLY A 57 23.18 -6.12 -10.74
C GLY A 57 21.76 -5.86 -11.26
N ILE A 58 20.73 -6.11 -10.45
CA ILE A 58 19.33 -5.94 -10.84
C ILE A 58 18.99 -4.45 -10.90
N ARG A 59 18.52 -3.98 -12.06
CA ARG A 59 18.00 -2.62 -12.20
C ARG A 59 16.69 -2.45 -11.43
N SER A 60 16.55 -1.32 -10.76
CA SER A 60 15.31 -0.93 -10.08
C SER A 60 15.23 0.58 -9.83
N PHE A 61 14.40 1.02 -8.89
CA PHE A 61 14.15 2.40 -8.54
C PHE A 61 14.35 2.62 -7.04
N ARG A 62 15.11 3.65 -6.70
CA ARG A 62 15.15 4.20 -5.35
C ARG A 62 14.08 5.27 -5.23
N LEU A 63 13.16 5.08 -4.29
CA LEU A 63 12.09 6.04 -4.03
C LEU A 63 12.50 7.07 -2.98
N LYS A 64 12.12 8.33 -3.23
CA LYS A 64 12.22 9.41 -2.26
C LYS A 64 10.85 10.07 -2.06
N PRO A 65 10.54 10.54 -0.84
CA PRO A 65 9.38 11.38 -0.62
C PRO A 65 9.34 12.55 -1.61
N LEU A 66 8.17 12.78 -2.20
CA LEU A 66 7.90 13.96 -3.00
C LEU A 66 7.12 14.95 -2.12
N ALA A 67 7.65 16.15 -1.95
CA ALA A 67 7.02 17.16 -1.09
C ALA A 67 5.62 17.51 -1.61
N GLY A 68 4.63 17.55 -0.72
CA GLY A 68 3.24 17.86 -1.07
C GLY A 68 2.51 16.78 -1.87
N ALA A 69 3.12 15.60 -2.08
CA ALA A 69 2.45 14.49 -2.77
C ALA A 69 1.21 14.04 -1.99
N LYS A 70 0.06 14.09 -2.65
CA LYS A 70 -1.21 13.62 -2.10
C LYS A 70 -1.43 12.16 -2.48
N GLU A 71 -2.10 11.42 -1.60
CA GLU A 71 -2.61 10.08 -1.91
C GLU A 71 -3.52 10.16 -3.14
N ILE A 72 -3.30 9.28 -4.10
CA ILE A 72 -4.18 9.08 -5.25
C ILE A 72 -4.87 7.72 -5.11
N ARG A 73 -6.12 7.66 -5.55
CA ARG A 73 -6.94 6.43 -5.56
C ARG A 73 -7.24 6.08 -7.00
N LEU A 74 -6.97 4.83 -7.38
CA LEU A 74 -7.04 4.36 -8.75
C LEU A 74 -7.86 3.07 -8.83
N ASP A 75 -8.72 3.00 -9.83
CA ASP A 75 -9.35 1.76 -10.30
C ASP A 75 -8.36 1.01 -11.19
N TYR A 76 -8.05 -0.23 -10.84
CA TYR A 76 -7.15 -1.12 -11.58
C TYR A 76 -7.86 -2.28 -12.27
N SER A 77 -9.20 -2.33 -12.24
CA SER A 77 -9.98 -3.49 -12.66
C SER A 77 -9.73 -3.91 -14.11
N SER A 78 -9.30 -2.97 -14.96
CA SER A 78 -8.93 -3.20 -16.37
C SER A 78 -7.45 -2.97 -16.67
N ALA A 79 -6.60 -2.83 -15.66
CA ALA A 79 -5.18 -2.52 -15.86
C ALA A 79 -4.39 -3.78 -16.24
N SER A 80 -3.46 -3.64 -17.18
CA SER A 80 -2.46 -4.69 -17.40
C SER A 80 -1.51 -4.75 -16.20
N PHE A 81 -1.36 -5.91 -15.57
CA PHE A 81 -0.53 -6.09 -14.39
C PHE A 81 0.68 -6.97 -14.69
N TYR A 82 1.86 -6.54 -14.22
CA TYR A 82 3.13 -7.26 -14.43
C TYR A 82 3.90 -7.43 -13.12
N ARG A 83 4.21 -8.68 -12.78
CA ARG A 83 4.92 -9.05 -11.55
C ARG A 83 6.43 -9.19 -11.75
N THR A 84 7.17 -9.04 -10.66
CA THR A 84 8.60 -9.38 -10.59
C THR A 84 8.86 -10.84 -10.27
N SER A 85 7.85 -11.59 -9.79
CA SER A 85 7.89 -13.04 -9.64
C SER A 85 7.78 -13.73 -11.00
N VAL A 86 8.30 -14.96 -11.09
CA VAL A 86 8.21 -15.77 -12.31
C VAL A 86 6.81 -16.31 -12.60
N THR A 87 5.95 -16.41 -11.58
CA THR A 87 4.54 -16.83 -11.71
C THR A 87 3.60 -15.83 -11.03
N CYS A 88 2.30 -15.89 -11.34
CA CYS A 88 1.29 -14.98 -10.84
C CYS A 88 0.75 -15.30 -9.44
N ASP A 89 0.99 -16.51 -8.94
CA ASP A 89 0.55 -17.03 -7.65
C ASP A 89 1.67 -17.04 -6.58
N ALA A 90 2.92 -16.76 -6.97
CA ALA A 90 4.05 -16.78 -6.04
C ALA A 90 3.84 -15.78 -4.89
N ARG A 91 4.07 -16.21 -3.65
CA ARG A 91 4.08 -15.33 -2.47
C ARG A 91 5.38 -14.56 -2.32
N ASP A 92 6.49 -15.18 -2.71
CA ASP A 92 7.81 -14.58 -2.77
C ASP A 92 8.46 -14.86 -4.13
N ASN A 93 9.62 -14.24 -4.38
CA ASN A 93 10.35 -14.43 -5.63
C ASN A 93 11.30 -15.64 -5.59
N GLY A 94 11.55 -16.26 -4.43
CA GLY A 94 12.47 -17.40 -4.27
C GLY A 94 13.88 -17.15 -4.83
N GLY A 95 14.33 -15.89 -4.85
CA GLY A 95 15.60 -15.49 -5.50
C GLY A 95 15.58 -15.41 -7.03
N LYS A 96 14.44 -15.69 -7.68
CA LYS A 96 14.26 -15.63 -9.13
C LYS A 96 13.39 -14.43 -9.51
N TYR A 97 13.95 -13.51 -10.31
CA TYR A 97 13.29 -12.25 -10.65
C TYR A 97 13.00 -12.15 -12.15
N ALA A 98 11.73 -11.99 -12.52
CA ALA A 98 11.27 -11.69 -13.86
C ALA A 98 11.24 -10.16 -14.09
N VAL A 99 12.41 -9.56 -14.30
CA VAL A 99 12.58 -8.11 -14.46
C VAL A 99 13.05 -7.71 -15.85
N SER A 100 12.59 -6.56 -16.30
CA SER A 100 13.00 -5.92 -17.56
C SER A 100 14.31 -5.17 -17.41
N ALA A 101 14.90 -4.80 -18.56
CA ALA A 101 16.06 -3.92 -18.59
C ALA A 101 15.79 -2.53 -17.96
N LYS A 102 14.54 -2.18 -17.69
CA LYS A 102 14.13 -0.96 -16.97
C LYS A 102 13.88 -1.21 -15.48
N GLY A 103 14.09 -2.43 -14.98
CA GLY A 103 13.83 -2.79 -13.59
C GLY A 103 12.36 -3.02 -13.23
N LEU A 104 11.50 -3.15 -14.24
CA LEU A 104 10.06 -3.39 -14.08
C LEU A 104 9.73 -4.87 -14.30
N GLY A 105 8.74 -5.38 -13.58
CA GLY A 105 8.21 -6.73 -13.71
C GLY A 105 7.79 -7.05 -15.16
N LYS A 106 7.98 -8.31 -15.56
CA LYS A 106 7.69 -8.82 -16.90
C LYS A 106 6.58 -9.86 -16.94
N THR A 107 6.33 -10.56 -15.83
CA THR A 107 5.34 -11.64 -15.81
C THR A 107 3.96 -11.05 -15.87
N ALA A 108 3.27 -11.21 -17.00
CA ALA A 108 1.92 -10.70 -17.20
C ALA A 108 0.94 -11.52 -16.35
N CYS A 109 0.12 -10.81 -15.56
CA CYS A 109 -0.85 -11.38 -14.64
C CYS A 109 -2.20 -10.68 -14.77
N ALA A 110 -3.25 -11.31 -14.28
CA ALA A 110 -4.59 -10.75 -14.29
C ALA A 110 -4.74 -9.66 -13.21
N PRO A 111 -5.71 -8.74 -13.36
CA PRO A 111 -6.06 -7.79 -12.29
C PRO A 111 -6.41 -8.47 -10.96
N GLY A 112 -6.98 -9.68 -11.00
CA GLY A 112 -7.25 -10.49 -9.81
C GLY A 112 -5.98 -10.87 -9.03
N ASP A 113 -4.87 -11.10 -9.73
CA ASP A 113 -3.59 -11.39 -9.09
C ASP A 113 -3.02 -10.15 -8.38
N LEU A 114 -3.28 -8.95 -8.89
CA LEU A 114 -2.93 -7.72 -8.17
C LEU A 114 -3.72 -7.61 -6.86
N ALA A 115 -5.01 -8.00 -6.86
CA ALA A 115 -5.79 -8.03 -5.62
C ALA A 115 -5.16 -8.97 -4.59
N PHE A 116 -4.75 -10.18 -5.02
CA PHE A 116 -4.02 -11.11 -4.17
C PHE A 116 -2.72 -10.50 -3.63
N VAL A 117 -1.87 -9.91 -4.47
CA VAL A 117 -0.62 -9.29 -4.02
C VAL A 117 -0.89 -8.18 -3.00
N LEU A 118 -1.87 -7.31 -3.25
CA LEU A 118 -2.23 -6.24 -2.32
C LEU A 118 -2.72 -6.76 -0.96
N THR A 119 -3.24 -8.00 -0.88
CA THR A 119 -3.59 -8.65 0.40
C THR A 119 -2.37 -9.14 1.18
N LEU A 120 -1.23 -9.35 0.53
CA LEU A 120 0.06 -9.63 1.18
C LEU A 120 0.70 -8.35 1.75
N GLY A 121 0.15 -7.21 1.37
CA GLY A 121 0.44 -5.90 1.93
C GLY A 121 0.87 -4.87 0.87
N PRO A 122 1.48 -3.76 1.32
CA PRO A 122 1.87 -2.67 0.43
C PRO A 122 2.80 -3.19 -0.67
N THR A 123 2.57 -2.81 -1.92
CA THR A 123 3.33 -3.31 -3.08
C THR A 123 4.02 -2.18 -3.82
N LEU A 124 5.32 -2.30 -4.09
CA LEU A 124 6.04 -1.34 -4.94
C LEU A 124 5.62 -1.46 -6.40
N VAL A 125 5.12 -0.36 -6.94
CA VAL A 125 4.58 -0.32 -8.29
C VAL A 125 4.91 0.97 -9.02
N ARG A 126 5.08 0.84 -10.34
CA ARG A 126 4.98 1.92 -11.32
C ARG A 126 3.62 1.79 -11.99
N ILE A 127 2.79 2.82 -11.87
CA ILE A 127 1.44 2.86 -12.42
C ILE A 127 1.37 3.93 -13.49
N ALA A 128 0.99 3.54 -14.71
CA ALA A 128 0.48 4.46 -15.73
C ALA A 128 -1.03 4.62 -15.53
N TYR A 129 -1.53 5.86 -15.50
CA TYR A 129 -2.94 6.15 -15.22
C TYR A 129 -3.44 7.40 -15.95
N SER A 130 -4.75 7.47 -16.15
CA SER A 130 -5.45 8.63 -16.69
C SER A 130 -6.71 8.88 -15.85
N GLY A 131 -6.84 10.09 -15.30
CA GLY A 131 -7.86 10.39 -14.30
C GLY A 131 -7.72 9.46 -13.08
N THR A 132 -8.77 8.69 -12.80
CA THR A 132 -8.82 7.70 -11.70
C THR A 132 -8.58 6.26 -12.17
N LYS A 133 -8.24 6.04 -13.45
CA LYS A 133 -8.08 4.70 -14.02
C LYS A 133 -6.62 4.36 -14.26
N ALA A 134 -6.15 3.26 -13.68
CA ALA A 134 -4.86 2.69 -14.02
C ALA A 134 -4.96 1.93 -15.35
N SER A 135 -4.02 2.16 -16.26
CA SER A 135 -3.91 1.43 -17.53
C SER A 135 -2.87 0.31 -17.44
N THR A 136 -1.78 0.53 -16.71
CA THR A 136 -0.67 -0.43 -16.63
C THR A 136 0.02 -0.32 -15.29
N ILE A 137 0.25 -1.46 -14.65
CA ILE A 137 0.87 -1.57 -13.33
C ILE A 137 2.03 -2.56 -13.43
N HIS A 138 3.24 -2.08 -13.19
CA HIS A 138 4.41 -2.96 -13.06
C HIS A 138 4.87 -2.95 -11.61
N GLN A 139 5.05 -4.14 -11.03
CA GLN A 139 5.87 -4.29 -9.85
C GLN A 139 7.33 -3.95 -10.18
N PHE A 140 8.09 -3.50 -9.20
CA PHE A 140 9.54 -3.45 -9.31
C PHE A 140 10.18 -3.86 -8.00
N TRP A 141 11.44 -4.30 -8.07
CA TRP A 141 12.11 -4.88 -6.91
C TRP A 141 12.62 -3.79 -5.96
N PRO A 142 12.24 -3.76 -4.67
CA PRO A 142 12.70 -2.74 -3.73
C PRO A 142 14.23 -2.66 -3.55
N GLY A 143 14.94 -3.77 -3.77
CA GLY A 143 16.32 -3.92 -3.36
C GLY A 143 16.49 -3.90 -1.83
N VAL A 144 17.57 -4.50 -1.33
CA VAL A 144 17.83 -4.69 0.10
C VAL A 144 17.93 -3.40 0.93
N ALA A 145 18.29 -2.28 0.31
CA ALA A 145 18.62 -1.04 1.03
C ALA A 145 17.42 -0.08 1.20
N THR A 146 16.43 -0.11 0.31
CA THR A 146 15.30 0.84 0.37
C THR A 146 14.16 0.37 1.28
N GLU A 147 14.17 -0.90 1.67
CA GLU A 147 13.21 -1.45 2.63
C GLU A 147 13.67 -1.40 4.07
N ARG A 148 14.95 -1.02 4.34
CA ARG A 148 15.59 -1.18 5.64
C ARG A 148 14.64 -0.80 6.76
N PRO A 149 14.07 -1.80 7.43
CA PRO A 149 13.17 -1.55 8.51
C PRO A 149 13.92 -0.75 9.58
N LYS A 150 13.20 0.16 10.21
CA LYS A 150 13.69 0.92 11.35
C LYS A 150 13.03 0.39 12.60
N ILE A 151 13.77 0.42 13.69
CA ILE A 151 13.23 0.22 15.02
C ILE A 151 13.31 1.57 15.72
N ALA A 152 12.20 2.04 16.29
CA ALA A 152 12.17 3.29 17.03
C ALA A 152 11.13 3.23 18.16
N PHE A 153 11.41 3.97 19.24
CA PHE A 153 10.43 4.31 20.25
C PHE A 153 9.57 5.49 19.78
N GLY A 154 8.35 5.60 20.31
CA GLY A 154 7.45 6.69 19.99
C GLY A 154 6.04 6.50 20.51
N THR A 155 5.13 7.33 20.01
CA THR A 155 3.69 7.26 20.33
C THR A 155 2.91 6.65 19.18
N LEU A 156 1.97 5.77 19.49
CA LEU A 156 1.10 5.10 18.53
C LEU A 156 -0.36 5.33 18.85
N ARG A 157 -1.16 5.62 17.82
CA ARG A 157 -2.61 5.77 17.90
C ARG A 157 -3.27 4.93 16.81
N TYR A 158 -4.26 4.13 17.18
CA TYR A 158 -5.08 3.40 16.21
C TYR A 158 -6.00 4.36 15.43
N LEU A 159 -6.08 4.18 14.10
CA LEU A 159 -6.88 5.01 13.20
C LEU A 159 -8.05 4.25 12.56
N GLY A 160 -8.03 2.93 12.53
CA GLY A 160 -9.11 2.11 11.96
C GLY A 160 -8.62 0.84 11.26
N ASP A 161 -9.55 0.10 10.67
CA ASP A 161 -9.25 -1.14 9.94
C ASP A 161 -8.60 -0.85 8.58
N GLY A 162 -7.64 -1.71 8.20
CA GLY A 162 -6.87 -1.55 6.96
C GLY A 162 -7.50 -2.22 5.74
N THR A 163 -8.22 -3.32 5.96
CA THR A 163 -8.88 -4.13 4.92
C THR A 163 -10.30 -4.49 5.38
N PRO A 164 -11.34 -4.33 4.53
CA PRO A 164 -12.69 -4.80 4.84
C PRO A 164 -12.72 -6.34 4.99
N GLY A 165 -13.20 -6.86 6.12
CA GLY A 165 -13.28 -8.30 6.45
C GLY A 165 -13.09 -8.54 7.95
N PRO A 166 -12.97 -9.79 8.45
CA PRO A 166 -12.57 -10.04 9.83
C PRO A 166 -11.13 -9.53 10.04
N SER A 167 -10.99 -8.24 10.35
CA SER A 167 -9.77 -7.46 10.17
C SER A 167 -8.69 -7.88 11.16
N ILE A 168 -7.80 -8.77 10.72
CA ILE A 168 -6.44 -8.94 11.26
C ILE A 168 -5.52 -7.94 10.54
N SER A 169 -5.99 -6.70 10.33
CA SER A 169 -5.24 -5.63 9.66
C SER A 169 -5.78 -4.28 10.10
N GLY A 170 -4.92 -3.28 10.19
CA GLY A 170 -5.28 -1.97 10.70
C GLY A 170 -4.34 -0.88 10.22
N ILE A 171 -4.72 0.34 10.58
CA ILE A 171 -3.98 1.55 10.30
C ILE A 171 -3.72 2.24 11.63
N VAL A 172 -2.48 2.65 11.85
CA VAL A 172 -2.06 3.42 13.02
C VAL A 172 -1.37 4.71 12.58
N SER A 173 -1.43 5.74 13.43
CA SER A 173 -0.50 6.86 13.39
C SER A 173 0.64 6.56 14.35
N PHE A 174 1.86 6.55 13.87
CA PHE A 174 3.07 6.41 14.68
C PHE A 174 3.91 7.68 14.59
N THR A 175 4.32 8.20 15.74
CA THR A 175 5.24 9.35 15.84
C THR A 175 6.50 8.87 16.54
N PRO A 176 7.60 8.59 15.80
CA PRO A 176 8.88 8.28 16.41
C PRO A 176 9.34 9.44 17.31
N GLU A 177 10.08 9.14 18.37
CA GLU A 177 10.74 10.15 19.19
C GLU A 177 11.62 11.07 18.32
N GLY A 178 11.45 12.39 18.48
CA GLY A 178 12.11 13.41 17.64
C GLY A 178 11.68 13.41 16.16
N GLY A 179 10.67 12.62 15.80
CA GLY A 179 10.18 12.44 14.44
C GLY A 179 8.86 13.15 14.15
N LYS A 180 8.40 13.01 12.90
CA LYS A 180 7.06 13.46 12.47
C LYS A 180 6.08 12.29 12.48
N PRO A 181 4.78 12.53 12.74
CA PRO A 181 3.76 11.50 12.65
C PRO A 181 3.70 10.90 11.24
N MET A 182 3.56 9.58 11.16
CA MET A 182 3.37 8.85 9.92
C MET A 182 2.27 7.81 10.06
N LYS A 183 1.55 7.59 8.98
CA LYS A 183 0.54 6.54 8.89
C LYS A 183 1.26 5.22 8.60
N LEU A 184 0.98 4.18 9.38
CA LEU A 184 1.49 2.83 9.16
C LEU A 184 0.31 1.85 9.07
N GLY A 185 0.30 1.00 8.05
CA GLY A 185 -0.57 -0.16 7.96
C GLY A 185 0.08 -1.39 8.57
N TYR A 186 -0.73 -2.33 9.05
CA TYR A 186 -0.28 -3.65 9.48
C TYR A 186 -1.30 -4.73 9.05
N ASP A 187 -0.86 -5.97 8.94
CA ASP A 187 -1.69 -7.13 8.57
C ASP A 187 -1.42 -8.33 9.51
N TRP A 188 -1.89 -9.52 9.11
CA TRP A 188 -1.82 -10.75 9.89
C TRP A 188 -0.38 -11.23 10.17
N THR A 189 0.61 -10.69 9.44
CA THR A 189 2.02 -11.02 9.64
C THR A 189 2.69 -10.16 10.71
N ALA A 190 2.02 -9.11 11.19
CA ALA A 190 2.60 -8.22 12.19
C ALA A 190 2.76 -8.93 13.53
N GLY A 191 3.97 -8.88 14.09
CA GLY A 191 4.25 -9.37 15.44
C GLY A 191 3.78 -8.38 16.50
N PHE A 192 3.33 -8.88 17.64
CA PHE A 192 2.97 -8.05 18.78
C PHE A 192 3.58 -8.62 20.05
N ASN A 193 4.30 -7.82 20.82
CA ASN A 193 4.83 -8.24 22.10
C ASN A 193 4.32 -7.37 23.24
N ARG A 194 4.00 -8.02 24.36
CA ARG A 194 3.32 -7.40 25.49
C ARG A 194 4.13 -7.46 26.77
N ILE A 195 3.92 -6.45 27.61
CA ILE A 195 4.42 -6.40 28.99
C ILE A 195 3.43 -6.99 30.01
N THR A 196 2.18 -7.19 29.59
CA THR A 196 1.11 -7.80 30.39
C THR A 196 1.22 -9.32 30.46
N GLU A 197 0.48 -9.96 31.36
CA GLU A 197 0.48 -11.44 31.53
C GLU A 197 -0.20 -12.22 30.41
N ALA A 198 -1.12 -11.59 29.67
CA ALA A 198 -1.91 -12.27 28.65
C ALA A 198 -2.04 -11.42 27.38
N CYS A 199 -2.15 -12.09 26.24
CA CYS A 199 -2.26 -11.42 24.94
C CYS A 199 -3.54 -10.60 24.76
N ASN A 200 -4.61 -10.93 25.47
CA ASN A 200 -5.91 -10.25 25.40
C ASN A 200 -6.12 -9.19 26.49
N ALA A 201 -5.18 -9.03 27.43
CA ALA A 201 -5.26 -8.03 28.50
C ALA A 201 -5.43 -6.61 27.94
N ASP A 202 -5.89 -5.66 28.75
CA ASP A 202 -5.84 -4.26 28.32
C ASP A 202 -4.42 -3.72 28.32
N TRP A 203 -4.21 -2.62 27.58
CA TRP A 203 -2.89 -1.99 27.52
C TRP A 203 -2.47 -1.56 28.92
N LEU A 204 -1.25 -1.89 29.33
CA LEU A 204 -0.77 -1.53 30.66
C LEU A 204 -0.68 0.00 30.75
N THR A 205 -1.55 0.60 31.57
CA THR A 205 -1.57 2.05 31.82
C THR A 205 -0.95 2.41 33.17
N ARG A 206 -0.97 1.47 34.12
CA ARG A 206 -0.40 1.57 35.48
C ARG A 206 -0.03 0.19 36.01
N GLY A 207 0.93 0.13 36.92
CA GLY A 207 1.40 -1.11 37.56
C GLY A 207 2.71 -1.64 36.97
N ASP A 208 3.29 -2.62 37.65
CA ASP A 208 4.60 -3.16 37.27
C ASP A 208 4.50 -4.05 36.03
N PRO A 209 5.38 -3.86 35.04
CA PRO A 209 5.43 -4.74 33.87
C PRO A 209 5.89 -6.12 34.32
N ARG A 210 5.03 -7.13 34.15
CA ARG A 210 5.36 -8.51 34.55
C ARG A 210 6.23 -9.23 33.52
N ASN A 211 6.19 -8.77 32.28
CA ASN A 211 6.92 -9.38 31.16
C ASN A 211 7.65 -8.32 30.32
N ALA A 212 8.52 -7.54 30.96
CA ALA A 212 9.41 -6.62 30.27
C ALA A 212 10.86 -7.12 30.30
N ASP A 213 11.61 -6.85 29.24
CA ASP A 213 13.08 -6.95 29.26
C ASP A 213 13.71 -5.78 30.03
N GLU A 214 15.04 -5.76 30.11
CA GLU A 214 15.82 -4.70 30.78
C GLU A 214 15.58 -3.30 30.17
N GLU A 215 15.09 -3.23 28.93
CA GLU A 215 14.73 -1.99 28.24
C GLU A 215 13.28 -1.54 28.53
N GLY A 216 12.51 -2.29 29.32
CA GLY A 216 11.10 -2.04 29.57
C GLY A 216 10.19 -2.46 28.41
N VAL A 217 10.64 -3.38 27.54
CA VAL A 217 9.95 -3.79 26.31
C VAL A 217 9.30 -5.16 26.50
N GLY A 218 8.06 -5.31 26.02
CA GLY A 218 7.29 -6.54 26.13
C GLY A 218 7.99 -7.79 25.60
N SER A 219 7.93 -8.89 26.33
CA SER A 219 8.54 -10.18 25.97
C SER A 219 7.52 -11.28 25.61
N ILE A 220 6.23 -11.11 25.93
CA ILE A 220 5.20 -12.08 25.54
C ILE A 220 4.79 -11.86 24.09
N ALA A 221 5.11 -12.83 23.22
CA ALA A 221 4.70 -12.84 21.82
C ALA A 221 3.20 -13.17 21.67
N CYS A 222 2.52 -12.32 20.92
CA CYS A 222 1.11 -12.37 20.59
C CYS A 222 0.94 -12.19 19.08
N ASP A 223 -0.21 -12.64 18.56
CA ASP A 223 -0.53 -12.53 17.14
C ASP A 223 -1.17 -11.18 16.77
N ALA A 224 -1.27 -10.93 15.47
CA ALA A 224 -1.88 -9.72 14.93
C ALA A 224 -3.39 -9.59 15.25
N ARG A 225 -4.08 -10.68 15.58
CA ARG A 225 -5.50 -10.67 15.94
C ARG A 225 -5.66 -10.07 17.34
N GLN A 226 -4.84 -10.53 18.28
CA GLN A 226 -4.78 -10.02 19.65
C GLN A 226 -4.32 -8.56 19.62
N MET A 227 -3.31 -8.23 18.82
CA MET A 227 -2.88 -6.84 18.59
C MET A 227 -4.03 -5.95 18.15
N THR A 228 -4.78 -6.36 17.12
CA THR A 228 -5.90 -5.57 16.60
C THR A 228 -6.99 -5.39 17.64
N ALA A 229 -7.33 -6.44 18.39
CA ALA A 229 -8.33 -6.39 19.44
C ALA A 229 -7.93 -5.39 20.55
N VAL A 230 -6.65 -5.37 20.94
CA VAL A 230 -6.12 -4.42 21.94
C VAL A 230 -6.11 -3.00 21.38
N LEU A 231 -5.56 -2.79 20.18
CA LEU A 231 -5.48 -1.47 19.55
C LEU A 231 -6.86 -0.83 19.36
N LYS A 232 -7.89 -1.61 19.02
CA LYS A 232 -9.28 -1.13 18.89
C LYS A 232 -9.86 -0.59 20.19
N ARG A 233 -9.41 -1.09 21.34
CA ARG A 233 -9.86 -0.63 22.67
C ARG A 233 -9.11 0.62 23.16
N LEU A 234 -7.99 0.97 22.53
CA LEU A 234 -7.21 2.15 22.90
C LEU A 234 -7.96 3.44 22.58
N LYS A 235 -8.24 4.23 23.61
CA LYS A 235 -8.87 5.55 23.48
C LYS A 235 -7.87 6.69 23.33
N ARG A 236 -6.59 6.44 23.61
CA ARG A 236 -5.52 7.45 23.65
C ARG A 236 -4.25 6.90 22.98
N PRO A 237 -3.34 7.78 22.49
CA PRO A 237 -2.02 7.35 22.07
C PRO A 237 -1.28 6.65 23.20
N VAL A 238 -0.49 5.64 22.85
CA VAL A 238 0.30 4.82 23.78
C VAL A 238 1.78 4.85 23.40
N LEU A 239 2.65 4.70 24.39
CA LEU A 239 4.08 4.55 24.17
C LEU A 239 4.39 3.14 23.66
N VAL A 240 5.25 3.05 22.66
CA VAL A 240 5.57 1.79 21.97
C VAL A 240 7.00 1.79 21.47
N LYS A 241 7.54 0.60 21.24
CA LYS A 241 8.65 0.35 20.31
C LYS A 241 8.06 -0.25 19.05
N VAL A 242 8.49 0.20 17.89
CA VAL A 242 7.93 -0.23 16.59
C VAL A 242 9.06 -0.57 15.64
N HIS A 243 8.95 -1.73 15.00
CA HIS A 243 9.73 -2.14 13.84
C HIS A 243 8.87 -1.87 12.61
N TYR A 244 9.28 -0.93 11.77
CA TYR A 244 8.48 -0.44 10.65
C TYR A 244 9.33 -0.15 9.43
N SER A 245 8.70 -0.16 8.27
CA SER A 245 9.29 0.24 7.00
C SER A 245 8.70 1.60 6.60
N PRO A 246 9.38 2.73 6.89
CA PRO A 246 8.81 4.07 6.71
C PRO A 246 8.35 4.33 5.28
N LEU A 247 9.10 3.83 4.28
CA LEU A 247 8.75 4.01 2.88
C LEU A 247 7.54 3.18 2.48
N ALA A 248 7.41 1.97 3.00
CA ALA A 248 6.28 1.08 2.77
C ALA A 248 5.04 1.45 3.61
N GLU A 249 5.18 2.44 4.50
CA GLU A 249 4.17 2.80 5.50
C GLU A 249 3.60 1.55 6.18
N ARG A 250 4.50 0.63 6.56
CA ARG A 250 4.16 -0.69 7.12
C ARG A 250 4.75 -0.84 8.51
N MET A 251 3.95 -1.29 9.46
CA MET A 251 4.39 -1.77 10.76
C MET A 251 4.56 -3.28 10.69
N ASN A 252 5.76 -3.76 11.01
CA ASN A 252 6.12 -5.17 10.98
C ASN A 252 6.03 -5.80 12.37
N GLN A 253 6.38 -5.04 13.41
CA GLN A 253 6.29 -5.51 14.79
C GLN A 253 6.03 -4.35 15.75
N LEU A 254 5.20 -4.63 16.74
CA LEU A 254 4.82 -3.72 17.81
C LEU A 254 5.25 -4.32 19.15
N TRP A 255 5.86 -3.52 20.01
CA TRP A 255 6.06 -3.87 21.40
C TRP A 255 5.40 -2.83 22.30
N GLU A 256 4.66 -3.29 23.30
CA GLU A 256 4.33 -2.48 24.46
C GLU A 256 5.60 -2.11 25.22
N VAL A 257 5.66 -0.89 25.75
CA VAL A 257 6.78 -0.43 26.56
C VAL A 257 6.27 0.17 27.87
N SER A 258 7.03 -0.05 28.94
CA SER A 258 6.76 0.50 30.27
C SER A 258 7.55 1.76 30.60
N ARG A 259 8.34 2.29 29.64
CA ARG A 259 9.13 3.52 29.82
C ARG A 259 8.20 4.67 30.21
N GLY A 260 8.52 5.31 31.33
CA GLY A 260 7.60 6.04 32.19
C GLY A 260 6.85 7.23 31.60
N ALA A 261 5.78 7.58 32.31
CA ALA A 261 5.30 8.94 32.44
C ALA A 261 6.34 9.84 33.12
#